data_AF-A0A0D9W1X3-F1
#
_entry.id   AF-A0A0D9W1X3-F1
#
_cell.length_a   1.000
_cell.length_b   1.000
_cell.length_c   1.000
_cell.angle_alpha   90.00
_cell.angle_beta   90.00
_cell.angle_gamma   90.00
#
_symmetry.space_group_name_H-M   'P 1'
#
loop_
_entity.id
_entity.type
_entity.pdbx_description
1 polymer ?
#
loop_
_entity_poly.entity_id
_entity_poly.type
_entity_poly.pdbx_seq_one_letter_code
_entity_poly.pdbx_strand_id
1 'polypeptide(L)'
;MEMEQRRFSWLAVLIIVIVSISVYTSAFLGGVALGRALERNKSPAAFNTAVDDDTHGRSSSVVKKVGPWGGSGGWHDFGLRGFTVPRRLNSITLYHSNNGTIHSLSFDYYIRHKLVQNGPWGQPQSFDSVAVGETVTAVMGTIGHFRDVIEPVITSLTFRTNTGGTYGPYGGSGEHGTRFSMLADKGCIVVGFCGRAGWLVDSIGIYHRKKARH
;
A
#
# COMPACT_ATOMS: atom_id res chain seq x y z
N MET A 1 -66.59 15.96 8.14
CA MET A 1 -65.21 15.42 8.14
C MET A 1 -64.28 16.60 7.94
N GLU A 2 -63.82 17.17 9.05
CA GLU A 2 -63.00 18.39 9.06
C GLU A 2 -61.54 17.96 9.14
N MET A 3 -60.80 18.19 8.06
CA MET A 3 -59.38 17.85 7.96
C MET A 3 -58.57 18.94 8.65
N GLU A 4 -58.14 18.65 9.89
CA GLU A 4 -57.16 19.41 10.65
C GLU A 4 -55.84 19.51 9.86
N GLN A 5 -55.68 20.62 9.14
CA GLN A 5 -54.44 20.93 8.44
C GLN A 5 -53.41 21.41 9.46
N ARG A 6 -52.72 20.45 10.08
CA ARG A 6 -51.57 20.70 10.97
C ARG A 6 -50.54 21.53 10.22
N ARG A 7 -50.49 22.83 10.55
CA ARG A 7 -49.49 23.77 10.08
C ARG A 7 -48.11 23.25 10.50
N PHE A 8 -47.40 22.61 9.58
CA PHE A 8 -46.01 22.23 9.78
C PHE A 8 -45.22 23.52 10.02
N SER A 9 -44.79 23.71 11.28
CA SER A 9 -43.98 24.84 11.67
C SER A 9 -42.61 24.69 11.02
N TRP A 10 -42.33 25.50 10.00
CA TRP A 10 -41.02 25.57 9.34
C TRP A 10 -39.88 25.81 10.33
N LEU A 11 -40.16 26.48 11.45
CA LEU A 11 -39.24 26.65 12.57
C LEU A 11 -38.89 25.31 13.22
N ALA A 12 -39.84 24.40 13.40
CA ALA A 12 -39.58 23.08 13.97
C ALA A 12 -38.69 22.22 13.06
N VAL A 13 -38.89 22.28 11.74
CA VAL A 13 -38.03 21.59 10.77
C VAL A 13 -36.61 22.18 10.78
N LEU A 14 -36.49 23.50 10.79
CA LEU A 14 -35.20 24.19 10.87
C LEU A 14 -34.43 23.78 12.15
N ILE A 15 -35.11 23.72 13.29
CA ILE A 15 -34.51 23.29 14.57
C ILE A 15 -33.99 21.86 14.48
N ILE A 16 -34.76 20.92 13.90
CA ILE A 16 -34.33 19.52 13.74
C ILE A 16 -33.07 19.42 12.88
N VAL A 17 -33.01 20.18 11.78
CA VAL A 17 -31.84 20.19 10.88
C VAL A 17 -30.60 20.76 11.59
N ILE A 18 -30.76 21.87 12.32
CA ILE A 18 -29.65 22.50 13.07
C ILE A 18 -29.13 21.57 14.17
N VAL A 19 -30.03 20.93 14.93
CA VAL A 19 -29.64 19.97 15.97
C VAL A 19 -28.91 18.79 15.34
N SER A 20 -29.39 18.26 14.21
CA SER A 20 -28.73 17.16 13.51
C SER A 20 -27.32 17.53 13.04
N ILE A 21 -27.15 18.70 12.41
CA ILE A 21 -25.82 19.19 11.98
C ILE A 21 -24.90 19.40 13.18
N SER A 22 -25.41 19.91 14.30
CA SER A 22 -24.64 20.12 15.53
C SER A 22 -24.17 18.79 16.16
N VAL A 23 -25.02 17.77 16.15
CA VAL A 23 -24.66 16.42 16.61
C VAL A 23 -23.62 15.77 15.69
N TYR A 24 -23.73 15.93 14.37
CA TYR A 24 -22.75 15.40 13.42
C TYR A 24 -21.38 16.09 13.53
N THR A 25 -21.36 17.41 13.67
CA THR A 25 -20.11 18.18 13.77
C THR A 25 -19.35 17.89 15.07
N SER A 26 -20.05 17.75 16.19
CA SER A 26 -19.45 17.36 17.47
C SER A 26 -18.88 15.94 17.45
N ALA A 27 -19.59 14.98 16.84
CA ALA A 27 -19.08 13.62 16.65
C ALA A 27 -17.85 13.56 15.73
N PHE A 28 -17.83 14.35 14.65
CA PHE A 28 -16.70 14.42 13.73
C PHE A 28 -15.44 15.01 14.39
N LEU A 29 -15.58 16.14 15.10
CA LEU A 29 -14.46 16.75 15.81
C LEU A 29 -13.96 15.86 16.96
N GLY A 30 -14.86 15.21 17.70
CA GLY A 30 -14.50 14.24 18.73
C GLY A 30 -13.73 13.04 18.17
N GLY A 31 -14.19 12.50 17.04
CA GLY A 31 -13.52 11.38 16.35
C GLY A 31 -12.11 11.74 15.84
N VAL A 32 -11.95 12.93 15.24
CA VAL A 32 -10.62 13.40 14.77
C VAL A 32 -9.67 13.66 15.94
N ALA A 33 -10.15 14.23 17.05
CA ALA A 33 -9.34 14.49 18.24
C ALA A 33 -8.90 13.17 18.91
N LEU A 34 -9.81 12.21 19.06
CA LEU A 34 -9.50 10.90 19.63
C LEU A 34 -8.56 10.09 18.72
N GLY A 35 -8.77 10.14 17.40
CA GLY A 35 -7.87 9.51 16.42
C GLY A 35 -6.43 10.03 16.53
N ARG A 36 -6.26 11.36 16.62
CA ARG A 36 -4.94 11.98 16.82
C ARG A 36 -4.32 11.70 18.19
N ALA A 37 -5.13 11.51 19.23
CA ALA A 37 -4.64 11.12 20.55
C ALA A 37 -4.11 9.68 20.57
N LEU A 38 -4.74 8.76 19.81
CA LEU A 38 -4.27 7.39 19.67
C LEU A 38 -2.99 7.29 18.83
N GLU A 39 -2.84 8.13 17.80
CA GLU A 39 -1.61 8.18 16.98
C GLU A 39 -0.39 8.69 17.77
N ARG A 40 -0.59 9.61 18.73
CA ARG A 40 0.51 10.16 19.55
C ARG A 40 1.13 9.17 20.53
N ASN A 41 0.44 8.09 20.88
CA ASN A 41 0.95 7.11 21.85
C ASN A 41 1.66 5.91 21.21
N LYS A 42 1.77 5.89 19.88
CA LYS A 42 2.58 4.89 19.17
C LYS A 42 3.99 5.44 18.95
N SER A 43 4.72 5.60 20.06
CA SER A 43 6.18 5.77 19.97
C SER A 43 6.75 4.54 19.26
N PRO A 44 7.59 4.71 18.23
CA PRO A 44 8.29 3.59 17.63
C PRO A 44 9.31 3.11 18.66
N ALA A 45 9.01 2.01 19.35
CA ALA A 45 10.07 1.17 19.85
C ALA A 45 10.95 0.82 18.63
N ALA A 46 12.12 1.45 18.54
CA ALA A 46 13.16 1.07 17.62
C ALA A 46 13.50 -0.39 17.94
N PHE A 47 12.91 -1.31 17.18
CA PHE A 47 13.14 -2.74 17.34
C PHE A 47 14.46 -3.07 16.65
N ASN A 48 15.55 -2.75 17.34
CA ASN A 48 16.85 -3.32 17.06
C ASN A 48 16.85 -4.74 17.63
N THR A 49 16.51 -5.75 16.82
CA THR A 49 16.94 -7.11 17.10
C THR A 49 18.42 -7.22 16.79
N ALA A 50 19.25 -6.72 17.70
CA ALA A 50 20.56 -7.30 17.92
C ALA A 50 20.31 -8.60 18.69
N VAL A 51 20.29 -9.71 17.96
CA VAL A 51 20.55 -11.01 18.56
C VAL A 51 22.07 -11.09 18.60
N ASP A 52 22.64 -10.80 19.76
CA ASP A 52 24.02 -11.15 20.08
C ASP A 52 24.06 -12.66 20.28
N ASP A 53 24.52 -13.38 19.26
CA ASP A 53 24.89 -14.79 19.36
C ASP A 53 26.22 -14.98 18.63
N ASP A 54 27.29 -14.91 19.42
CA ASP A 54 28.63 -15.32 19.03
C ASP A 54 28.63 -16.84 18.83
N THR A 55 28.49 -17.31 17.59
CA THR A 55 29.12 -18.57 17.14
C THR A 55 29.08 -18.72 15.62
N HIS A 56 30.18 -19.22 15.07
CA HIS A 56 30.40 -19.43 13.64
C HIS A 56 29.23 -20.13 12.91
N GLY A 57 28.75 -19.51 11.81
CA GLY A 57 28.23 -20.28 10.68
C GLY A 57 26.72 -20.48 10.53
N ARG A 58 25.89 -19.42 10.60
CA ARG A 58 24.62 -19.40 9.84
C ARG A 58 24.13 -17.98 9.59
N SER A 59 24.21 -17.53 8.34
CA SER A 59 23.64 -16.24 7.88
C SER A 59 22.12 -16.26 8.09
N SER A 60 21.64 -15.78 9.25
CA SER A 60 20.22 -15.54 9.50
C SER A 60 19.66 -14.64 8.40
N SER A 61 18.55 -15.05 7.77
CA SER A 61 17.96 -14.33 6.64
C SER A 61 17.18 -13.12 7.12
N VAL A 62 17.89 -12.05 7.51
CA VAL A 62 17.27 -10.77 7.86
C VAL A 62 16.55 -10.20 6.63
N VAL A 63 15.29 -9.84 6.81
CA VAL A 63 14.50 -9.12 5.81
C VAL A 63 14.63 -7.63 6.11
N LYS A 64 15.04 -6.85 5.12
CA LYS A 64 15.07 -5.38 5.23
C LYS A 64 13.92 -4.78 4.43
N LYS A 65 13.45 -3.62 4.88
CA LYS A 65 12.41 -2.83 4.24
C LYS A 65 13.03 -1.57 3.63
N VAL A 66 12.59 -1.21 2.43
CA VAL A 66 13.01 -0.02 1.71
C VAL A 66 11.73 0.72 1.28
N GLY A 67 11.60 2.00 1.66
CA GLY A 67 10.40 2.83 1.42
C GLY A 67 9.46 2.94 2.62
N PRO A 68 8.17 3.29 2.42
CA PRO A 68 7.48 3.41 1.13
C PRO A 68 7.71 4.75 0.41
N TRP A 69 7.52 4.74 -0.91
CA TRP A 69 7.40 5.92 -1.78
C TRP A 69 5.96 6.09 -2.21
N GLY A 70 5.48 7.32 -2.33
CA GLY A 70 4.11 7.63 -2.74
C GLY A 70 3.49 8.71 -1.87
N GLY A 71 2.16 8.81 -1.91
CA GLY A 71 1.41 9.77 -1.09
C GLY A 71 1.01 9.23 0.28
N SER A 72 0.45 10.14 1.08
CA SER A 72 -0.13 9.87 2.41
C SER A 72 -1.54 9.30 2.37
N GLY A 73 -2.11 9.13 1.18
CA GLY A 73 -3.44 8.58 0.97
C GLY A 73 -3.59 7.11 1.39
N GLY A 74 -4.71 6.53 0.97
CA GLY A 74 -5.08 5.16 1.30
C GLY A 74 -5.47 4.94 2.76
N TRP A 75 -6.33 3.96 2.99
CA TRP A 75 -6.86 3.64 4.32
C TRP A 75 -6.36 2.31 4.88
N HIS A 76 -5.68 1.51 4.05
CA HIS A 76 -5.12 0.22 4.44
C HIS A 76 -3.61 0.21 4.23
N ASP A 77 -2.86 -0.03 5.31
CA ASP A 77 -1.46 -0.42 5.21
C ASP A 77 -1.38 -1.89 4.74
N PHE A 78 -0.41 -2.18 3.87
CA PHE A 78 -0.10 -3.55 3.46
C PHE A 78 1.38 -3.88 3.61
N GLY A 79 1.66 -5.18 3.75
CA GLY A 79 3.00 -5.72 3.96
C GLY A 79 2.99 -7.23 4.01
N LEU A 80 4.13 -7.84 4.33
CA LEU A 80 4.22 -9.29 4.55
C LEU A 80 3.32 -9.72 5.71
N ARG A 81 2.66 -10.87 5.56
CA ARG A 81 1.84 -11.46 6.63
C ARG A 81 2.69 -12.30 7.59
N GLY A 82 2.56 -12.02 8.88
CA GLY A 82 3.13 -12.81 9.98
C GLY A 82 4.63 -12.58 10.20
N PHE A 83 5.17 -13.29 11.20
CA PHE A 83 6.56 -13.16 11.64
C PHE A 83 7.56 -14.00 10.84
N THR A 84 7.10 -14.77 9.85
CA THR A 84 7.95 -15.70 9.10
C THR A 84 8.57 -15.05 7.87
N VAL A 85 9.88 -15.20 7.73
CA VAL A 85 10.65 -14.65 6.59
C VAL A 85 10.25 -15.34 5.27
N PRO A 86 9.75 -14.58 4.27
CA PRO A 86 9.52 -15.10 2.93
C PRO A 86 10.78 -15.66 2.30
N ARG A 87 10.67 -16.79 1.60
CA ARG A 87 11.78 -17.41 0.88
C ARG A 87 12.03 -16.75 -0.46
N ARG A 88 10.97 -16.61 -1.27
CA ARG A 88 11.05 -16.02 -2.60
C ARG A 88 9.70 -15.44 -2.99
N LEU A 89 9.75 -14.34 -3.73
CA LEU A 89 8.61 -13.89 -4.50
C LEU A 89 8.30 -14.92 -5.60
N ASN A 90 7.02 -15.17 -5.87
CA ASN A 90 6.56 -16.08 -6.91
C ASN A 90 5.99 -15.32 -8.10
N SER A 91 5.05 -14.43 -7.83
CA SER A 91 4.30 -13.70 -8.85
C SER A 91 3.91 -12.32 -8.32
N ILE A 92 3.88 -11.34 -9.21
CA ILE A 92 3.28 -10.02 -8.97
C ILE A 92 2.15 -9.86 -9.96
N THR A 93 0.94 -9.55 -9.49
CA THR A 93 -0.18 -9.19 -10.35
C THR A 93 -0.52 -7.72 -10.13
N LEU A 94 -0.51 -6.96 -11.21
CA LEU A 94 -0.97 -5.56 -11.21
C LEU A 94 -2.30 -5.46 -11.93
N TYR A 95 -3.17 -4.55 -11.49
CA TYR A 95 -4.25 -4.00 -12.30
C TYR A 95 -3.96 -2.53 -12.55
N HIS A 96 -3.95 -2.11 -13.81
CA HIS A 96 -3.60 -0.76 -14.17
C HIS A 96 -4.43 -0.25 -15.34
N SER A 97 -4.71 1.05 -15.35
CA SER A 97 -5.28 1.71 -16.53
C SER A 97 -4.16 2.20 -17.42
N ASN A 98 -4.31 2.04 -18.74
CA ASN A 98 -3.36 2.59 -19.73
C ASN A 98 -3.22 4.13 -19.64
N ASN A 99 -4.17 4.80 -18.99
CA ASN A 99 -4.20 6.25 -18.85
C ASN A 99 -3.91 6.78 -17.43
N GLY A 100 -2.99 6.15 -16.67
CA GLY A 100 -2.29 6.94 -15.63
C GLY A 100 -2.00 6.34 -14.25
N THR A 101 -2.57 5.21 -13.83
CA THR A 101 -2.37 4.74 -12.45
C THR A 101 -2.38 3.23 -12.24
N ILE A 102 -1.75 2.80 -11.15
CA ILE A 102 -1.87 1.46 -10.59
C ILE A 102 -3.11 1.43 -9.69
N HIS A 103 -4.09 0.61 -10.07
CA HIS A 103 -5.34 0.45 -9.33
C HIS A 103 -5.21 -0.61 -8.25
N SER A 104 -4.53 -1.72 -8.56
CA SER A 104 -4.34 -2.79 -7.59
C SER A 104 -3.00 -3.49 -7.74
N LEU A 105 -2.50 -3.97 -6.61
CA LEU A 105 -1.30 -4.79 -6.48
C LEU A 105 -1.63 -6.03 -5.64
N SER A 106 -1.33 -7.21 -6.16
CA SER A 106 -1.21 -8.43 -5.38
C SER A 106 0.10 -9.13 -5.67
N PHE A 107 0.57 -9.92 -4.73
CA PHE A 107 1.76 -10.73 -4.94
C PHE A 107 1.71 -12.00 -4.12
N ASP A 108 2.31 -13.05 -4.68
CA ASP A 108 2.43 -14.33 -4.02
C ASP A 108 3.89 -14.60 -3.68
N TYR A 109 4.12 -15.23 -2.53
CA TYR A 109 5.46 -15.57 -2.08
C TYR A 109 5.44 -16.91 -1.36
N TYR A 110 6.58 -17.59 -1.37
CA TYR A 110 6.75 -18.84 -0.64
C TYR A 110 7.23 -18.57 0.78
N ILE A 111 6.54 -19.14 1.77
CA ILE A 111 7.07 -19.35 3.11
C ILE A 111 7.37 -20.85 3.24
N ARG A 112 8.65 -21.19 3.42
CA ARG A 112 9.13 -22.58 3.33
C ARG A 112 8.71 -23.23 2.00
N HIS A 113 7.71 -24.10 2.01
CA HIS A 113 7.14 -24.79 0.84
C HIS A 113 5.69 -24.38 0.54
N LYS A 114 5.11 -23.47 1.33
CA LYS A 114 3.72 -23.01 1.18
C LYS A 114 3.68 -21.71 0.39
N LEU A 115 2.87 -21.68 -0.66
CA LEU A 115 2.53 -20.46 -1.37
C LEU A 115 1.54 -19.63 -0.53
N VAL A 116 1.84 -18.36 -0.35
CA VAL A 116 1.01 -17.41 0.40
C VAL A 116 0.69 -16.25 -0.53
N GLN A 117 -0.61 -15.96 -0.66
CA GLN A 117 -1.12 -14.86 -1.46
C GLN A 117 -1.32 -13.63 -0.59
N ASN A 118 -1.06 -12.45 -1.17
CA ASN A 118 -1.22 -11.19 -0.46
C ASN A 118 -1.79 -10.09 -1.35
N GLY A 119 -2.85 -9.45 -0.86
CA GLY A 119 -3.70 -8.58 -1.66
C GLY A 119 -4.95 -9.32 -2.19
N PRO A 120 -5.66 -8.75 -3.17
CA PRO A 120 -5.36 -7.48 -3.84
C PRO A 120 -5.43 -6.27 -2.89
N TRP A 121 -4.50 -5.34 -3.07
CA TRP A 121 -4.46 -4.05 -2.39
C TRP A 121 -4.81 -2.97 -3.41
N GLY A 122 -5.87 -2.20 -3.13
CA GLY A 122 -6.50 -1.35 -4.13
C GLY A 122 -7.65 -2.07 -4.84
N GLN A 123 -8.08 -1.56 -6.00
CA GLN A 123 -9.21 -2.10 -6.73
C GLN A 123 -8.82 -2.88 -8.00
N PRO A 124 -9.15 -4.18 -8.08
CA PRO A 124 -8.84 -5.00 -9.24
C PRO A 124 -9.92 -4.93 -10.36
N GLN A 125 -10.81 -3.93 -10.38
CA GLN A 125 -11.97 -3.95 -11.31
C GLN A 125 -11.59 -3.58 -12.75
N SER A 126 -11.88 -4.49 -13.69
CA SER A 126 -11.97 -4.29 -15.14
C SER A 126 -10.77 -3.66 -15.87
N PHE A 127 -9.57 -3.81 -15.34
CA PHE A 127 -8.33 -3.34 -15.95
C PHE A 127 -7.42 -4.48 -16.40
N ASP A 128 -6.47 -4.17 -17.28
CA ASP A 128 -5.46 -5.11 -17.74
C ASP A 128 -4.63 -5.60 -16.56
N SER A 129 -4.40 -6.91 -16.53
CA SER A 129 -3.61 -7.55 -15.49
C SER A 129 -2.31 -8.12 -16.03
N VAL A 130 -1.22 -7.92 -15.29
CA VAL A 130 0.11 -8.43 -15.68
C VAL A 130 0.75 -9.21 -14.55
N ALA A 131 1.21 -10.43 -14.87
CA ALA A 131 1.91 -11.31 -13.95
C ALA A 131 3.44 -11.33 -14.22
N VAL A 132 4.25 -10.97 -13.22
CA VAL A 132 5.72 -11.11 -13.28
C VAL A 132 6.17 -12.30 -12.43
N GLY A 133 6.66 -13.37 -13.06
CA GLY A 133 7.03 -14.64 -12.40
C GLY A 133 8.53 -14.83 -12.10
N GLU A 134 9.35 -13.82 -12.38
CA GLU A 134 10.81 -13.89 -12.24
C GLU A 134 11.34 -13.27 -10.94
N THR A 135 12.63 -13.48 -10.64
CA THR A 135 13.26 -12.90 -9.45
C THR A 135 13.52 -11.41 -9.66
N VAL A 136 12.70 -10.58 -9.02
CA VAL A 136 12.83 -9.13 -9.04
C VAL A 136 14.00 -8.67 -8.18
N THR A 137 14.82 -7.78 -8.75
CA THR A 137 15.99 -7.17 -8.12
C THR A 137 15.86 -5.66 -7.96
N ALA A 138 15.04 -5.02 -8.79
CA ALA A 138 14.73 -3.60 -8.64
C ALA A 138 13.30 -3.29 -9.07
N VAL A 139 12.75 -2.25 -8.46
CA VAL A 139 11.41 -1.70 -8.73
C VAL A 139 11.57 -0.22 -8.98
N MET A 140 11.01 0.26 -10.09
CA MET A 140 11.05 1.66 -10.50
C MET A 140 9.63 2.11 -10.78
N GLY A 141 9.40 3.42 -10.80
CA GLY A 141 8.07 3.93 -11.11
C GLY A 141 7.98 5.44 -11.03
N THR A 142 6.76 5.93 -11.17
CA THR A 142 6.41 7.34 -10.98
C THR A 142 5.31 7.50 -9.93
N ILE A 143 5.35 8.65 -9.26
CA ILE A 143 4.34 9.13 -8.32
C ILE A 143 3.71 10.38 -8.92
N GLY A 144 2.40 10.48 -8.91
CA GLY A 144 1.69 11.63 -9.48
C GLY A 144 0.23 11.71 -9.07
N HIS A 145 -0.43 12.78 -9.49
CA HIS A 145 -1.86 12.95 -9.28
C HIS A 145 -2.63 12.19 -10.36
N PHE A 146 -3.78 11.64 -9.96
CA PHE A 146 -4.67 10.94 -10.88
C PHE A 146 -6.10 11.44 -10.70
N ARG A 147 -6.64 12.11 -11.73
CA ARG A 147 -8.00 12.69 -11.71
C ARG A 147 -8.23 13.56 -10.47
N ASP A 148 -9.35 13.35 -9.79
CA ASP A 148 -9.77 14.12 -8.61
C ASP A 148 -9.19 13.58 -7.29
N VAL A 149 -8.21 12.66 -7.36
CA VAL A 149 -7.52 12.18 -6.16
C VAL A 149 -6.56 13.26 -5.69
N ILE A 150 -6.83 13.78 -4.48
CA ILE A 150 -6.10 14.89 -3.86
C ILE A 150 -4.65 14.49 -3.55
N GLU A 151 -4.46 13.30 -3.00
CA GLU A 151 -3.13 12.80 -2.63
C GLU A 151 -2.46 12.12 -3.83
N PRO A 152 -1.13 12.24 -3.97
CA PRO A 152 -0.43 11.57 -5.06
C PRO A 152 -0.43 10.04 -4.88
N VAL A 153 -0.49 9.32 -5.99
CA VAL A 153 -0.57 7.86 -6.05
C VAL A 153 0.56 7.29 -6.91
N ILE A 154 0.74 5.97 -6.87
CA ILE A 154 1.66 5.27 -7.77
C ILE A 154 1.07 5.24 -9.17
N THR A 155 1.65 6.04 -10.06
CA THR A 155 1.16 6.21 -11.43
C THR A 155 1.74 5.16 -12.38
N SER A 156 2.97 4.70 -12.12
CA SER A 156 3.58 3.61 -12.91
C SER A 156 4.50 2.71 -12.10
N LEU A 157 4.67 1.47 -12.57
CA LEU A 157 5.62 0.51 -12.04
C LEU A 157 6.38 -0.21 -13.15
N THR A 158 7.68 -0.37 -12.95
CA THR A 158 8.59 -1.15 -13.78
C THR A 158 9.41 -2.08 -12.90
N PHE A 159 9.48 -3.36 -13.27
CA PHE A 159 10.27 -4.36 -12.55
C PHE A 159 11.49 -4.76 -13.37
N ARG A 160 12.65 -4.80 -12.72
CA ARG A 160 13.87 -5.41 -13.27
C ARG A 160 14.15 -6.71 -12.57
N THR A 161 14.55 -7.71 -13.35
CA THR A 161 14.83 -9.05 -12.86
C THR A 161 16.32 -9.35 -12.93
N ASN A 162 16.73 -10.40 -12.22
CA ASN A 162 18.14 -10.82 -12.18
C ASN A 162 18.65 -11.37 -13.53
N THR A 163 17.76 -11.75 -14.44
CA THR A 163 18.08 -12.21 -15.81
C THR A 163 18.33 -11.06 -16.78
N GLY A 164 18.16 -9.81 -16.33
CA GLY A 164 18.25 -8.61 -17.17
C GLY A 164 16.91 -8.21 -17.80
N GLY A 165 15.84 -8.98 -17.59
CA GLY A 165 14.49 -8.65 -18.03
C GLY A 165 13.98 -7.35 -17.39
N THR A 166 13.26 -6.56 -18.18
CA THR A 166 12.57 -5.35 -17.73
C THR A 166 11.09 -5.45 -18.11
N TYR A 167 10.21 -5.28 -17.13
CA TYR A 167 8.77 -5.49 -17.24
C TYR A 167 8.04 -4.19 -16.90
N GLY A 168 7.30 -3.62 -17.86
CA GLY A 168 6.63 -2.33 -17.75
C GLY A 168 7.25 -1.26 -18.67
N PRO A 169 6.98 0.04 -18.44
CA PRO A 169 6.14 0.57 -17.36
C PRO A 169 4.67 0.15 -17.50
N TYR A 170 4.09 -0.29 -16.39
CA TYR A 170 2.65 -0.54 -16.24
C TYR A 170 2.01 0.72 -15.65
N GLY A 171 0.82 1.11 -16.14
CA GLY A 171 0.15 2.35 -15.74
C GLY A 171 0.40 3.51 -16.72
N GLY A 172 0.53 4.73 -16.20
CA GLY A 172 0.76 5.93 -17.03
C GLY A 172 2.12 5.93 -17.73
N SER A 173 2.24 6.67 -18.85
CA SER A 173 3.55 6.94 -19.45
C SER A 173 4.39 7.66 -18.40
N GLY A 174 5.58 7.11 -18.07
CA GLY A 174 6.49 7.65 -17.04
C GLY A 174 7.07 9.04 -17.36
N GLU A 175 6.36 9.84 -18.16
CA GLU A 175 6.66 11.18 -18.63
C GLU A 175 6.13 12.25 -17.66
N HIS A 176 5.04 11.97 -16.96
CA HIS A 176 4.44 12.87 -15.97
C HIS A 176 4.51 12.25 -14.56
N GLY A 177 5.16 12.95 -13.62
CA GLY A 177 5.27 12.53 -12.22
C GLY A 177 6.71 12.45 -11.69
N THR A 178 6.84 12.28 -10.38
CA THR A 178 8.13 12.16 -9.68
C THR A 178 8.62 10.72 -9.76
N ARG A 179 9.81 10.52 -10.35
CA ARG A 179 10.41 9.17 -10.48
C ARG A 179 10.96 8.67 -9.14
N PHE A 180 10.80 7.37 -8.91
CA PHE A 180 11.45 6.67 -7.80
C PHE A 180 12.11 5.37 -8.29
N SER A 181 13.07 4.91 -7.52
CA SER A 181 13.70 3.61 -7.74
C SER A 181 14.09 2.95 -6.42
N MET A 182 13.89 1.65 -6.35
CA MET A 182 14.21 0.79 -5.24
C MET A 182 15.06 -0.36 -5.75
N LEU A 183 16.30 -0.44 -5.28
CA LEU A 183 17.20 -1.53 -5.61
C LEU A 183 17.34 -2.44 -4.39
N ALA A 184 17.29 -3.75 -4.62
CA ALA A 184 17.72 -4.70 -3.60
C ALA A 184 19.23 -4.51 -3.35
N ASP A 185 19.64 -4.64 -2.08
CA ASP A 185 21.05 -4.63 -1.71
C ASP A 185 21.84 -5.67 -2.53
N LYS A 186 23.15 -5.45 -2.73
CA LYS A 186 23.99 -6.38 -3.49
C LYS A 186 23.88 -7.81 -2.94
N GLY A 187 23.50 -8.76 -3.81
CA GLY A 187 23.29 -10.16 -3.44
C GLY A 187 21.95 -10.46 -2.76
N CYS A 188 21.04 -9.48 -2.70
CA CYS A 188 19.68 -9.64 -2.21
C CYS A 188 18.66 -9.77 -3.35
N ILE A 189 17.49 -10.28 -3.01
CA ILE A 189 16.33 -10.41 -3.89
C ILE A 189 15.11 -9.77 -3.22
N VAL A 190 14.21 -9.22 -4.03
CA VAL A 190 12.90 -8.76 -3.54
C VAL A 190 12.05 -9.98 -3.20
N VAL A 191 11.39 -9.94 -2.05
CA VAL A 191 10.57 -11.06 -1.54
C VAL A 191 9.13 -10.67 -1.24
N GLY A 192 8.79 -9.39 -1.37
CA GLY A 192 7.44 -8.89 -1.22
C GLY A 192 7.40 -7.38 -1.20
N PHE A 193 6.19 -6.85 -1.03
CA PHE A 193 5.90 -5.43 -1.08
C PHE A 193 5.23 -4.96 0.22
N CYS A 194 5.32 -3.67 0.47
CA CYS A 194 4.60 -2.94 1.50
C CYS A 194 4.11 -1.61 0.95
N GLY A 195 3.21 -0.95 1.67
CA GLY A 195 2.72 0.37 1.27
C GLY A 195 1.36 0.66 1.85
N ARG A 196 0.66 1.58 1.18
CA ARG A 196 -0.71 2.00 1.50
C ARG A 196 -1.58 1.90 0.26
N ALA A 197 -2.81 1.47 0.44
CA ALA A 197 -3.80 1.42 -0.61
C ALA A 197 -5.18 1.85 -0.10
N GLY A 198 -5.89 2.59 -0.95
CA GLY A 198 -7.33 2.87 -0.85
C GLY A 198 -8.05 2.26 -2.04
N TRP A 199 -8.62 3.12 -2.90
CA TRP A 199 -9.12 2.70 -4.22
C TRP A 199 -7.97 2.42 -5.19
N LEU A 200 -6.83 3.08 -4.99
CA LEU A 200 -5.61 2.97 -5.79
C LEU A 200 -4.45 2.52 -4.90
N VAL A 201 -3.29 2.26 -5.50
CA VAL A 201 -2.04 2.09 -4.75
C VAL A 201 -1.44 3.46 -4.49
N ASP A 202 -1.58 3.96 -3.26
CA ASP A 202 -1.11 5.28 -2.85
C ASP A 202 0.39 5.32 -2.62
N SER A 203 0.95 4.27 -2.02
CA SER A 203 2.39 4.14 -1.79
C SER A 203 2.88 2.70 -1.88
N ILE A 204 4.17 2.54 -2.20
CA ILE A 204 4.82 1.25 -2.37
C ILE A 204 6.27 1.26 -1.85
N GLY A 205 6.64 0.18 -1.20
CA GLY A 205 7.98 -0.16 -0.76
C GLY A 205 8.27 -1.63 -1.00
N ILE A 206 9.52 -2.03 -0.87
CA ILE A 206 9.94 -3.42 -1.04
C ILE A 206 10.48 -4.01 0.25
N TYR A 207 10.29 -5.33 0.39
CA TYR A 207 11.07 -6.16 1.29
C TYR A 207 12.11 -6.91 0.49
N HIS A 208 13.37 -6.85 0.92
CA HIS A 208 14.44 -7.64 0.32
C HIS A 208 15.18 -8.47 1.36
N ARG A 209 15.85 -9.53 0.92
CA ARG A 209 16.73 -10.34 1.76
C ARG A 209 17.87 -10.93 0.94
N LYS A 210 18.93 -11.36 1.62
CA LYS A 210 20.05 -12.06 0.99
C LYS A 210 19.57 -13.32 0.26
N LYS A 211 19.98 -13.49 -1.00
CA LYS A 211 19.71 -14.72 -1.75
C LYS A 211 20.44 -15.88 -1.08
N ALA A 212 19.74 -16.98 -0.81
CA ALA A 212 20.39 -18.19 -0.32
C ALA A 212 21.38 -18.69 -1.40
N ARG A 213 22.59 -19.05 -0.99
CA ARG A 213 23.50 -19.81 -1.86
C ARG A 213 22.93 -21.22 -1.98
N HIS A 214 22.76 -21.67 -3.22
CA HIS A 214 22.45 -23.07 -3.51
C HIS A 214 23.70 -23.92 -3.32
#